data_AF-A0A0R1UL98-F1
#
_entry.id   AF-A0A0R1UL98-F1
#
_cell.length_a   1.000
_cell.length_b   1.000
_cell.length_c   1.000
_cell.angle_alpha   90.00
_cell.angle_beta   90.00
_cell.angle_gamma   90.00
#
_symmetry.space_group_name_H-M   'P 1'
#
loop_
_entity.id
_entity.type
_entity.pdbx_description
1 polymer ?
#
loop_
_entity_poly.entity_id
_entity_poly.type
_entity_poly.pdbx_seq_one_letter_code
_entity_poly.pdbx_strand_id
1 'polypeptide(L)'
;MSVVLLGTAILSLSACGKSGANQVNEKNVSFIKDAQSSNQRIWYMVESDSTSDYELSKDTHITQILVTKNGKATVYNMPDNNFSMRDINGKSDDQVLTIAQKKDREYYKDFIDPQKDILIKSSYIQNVIKNTESDYKHYEKHPDYLGATHKESLKKLREYQDDLTYLKANEASILKNIPKYEKPTPKLLNAKVKTDNSGNDVNYEDITHRRLELETDSAKLKHLHWVDRVDAPTYYNFTMTDGFQLIYDKPVKILSDMYTGYTNPTNDSKTTSLLTKTTNKDTVSDFDKLGTKHVSEEN
;
A
#
# COMPACT_ATOMS: atom_id res chain seq x y z
N MET A 1 37.78 6.72 52.21
CA MET A 1 36.35 7.01 52.51
C MET A 1 35.64 7.09 51.18
N SER A 2 34.97 6.00 50.79
CA SER A 2 34.27 5.89 49.51
C SER A 2 32.78 6.10 49.77
N VAL A 3 32.21 7.18 49.26
CA VAL A 3 30.78 7.45 49.37
C VAL A 3 30.08 6.72 48.23
N VAL A 4 29.37 5.65 48.57
CA VAL A 4 28.43 4.97 47.68
C VAL A 4 27.12 5.76 47.71
N LEU A 5 26.81 6.46 46.63
CA LEU A 5 25.54 7.16 46.45
C LEU A 5 24.50 6.15 45.91
N LEU A 6 23.76 5.50 46.81
CA LEU A 6 22.52 4.82 46.46
C LEU A 6 21.40 5.86 46.46
N GLY A 7 20.86 6.19 45.28
CA GLY A 7 19.83 7.21 45.11
C GLY A 7 18.72 6.77 44.17
N THR A 8 17.85 5.90 44.69
CA THR A 8 16.40 5.76 44.38
C THR A 8 15.92 6.14 42.97
N ALA A 9 15.74 5.12 42.13
CA ALA A 9 14.88 5.20 40.94
C ALA A 9 13.41 5.34 41.40
N ILE A 10 12.84 6.54 41.25
CA ILE A 10 11.40 6.75 41.36
C ILE A 10 10.77 6.21 40.08
N LEU A 11 10.33 4.95 40.12
CA LEU A 11 9.38 4.40 39.14
C LEU A 11 8.02 5.05 39.39
N SER A 12 7.78 6.20 38.77
CA SER A 12 6.44 6.76 38.64
C SER A 12 5.63 5.91 37.66
N LEU A 13 5.08 4.80 38.17
CA LEU A 13 3.96 4.08 37.58
C LEU A 13 2.69 4.89 37.85
N SER A 14 2.46 5.91 37.04
CA SER A 14 1.23 6.71 37.08
C SER A 14 0.84 7.18 35.69
N ALA A 15 0.02 6.37 35.01
CA ALA A 15 -1.22 6.85 34.39
C ALA A 15 -1.96 5.68 33.70
N CYS A 16 -3.16 5.40 34.20
CA CYS A 16 -4.22 4.84 33.37
C CYS A 16 -4.40 5.73 32.12
N GLY A 17 -4.39 5.12 30.94
CA GLY A 17 -5.15 5.56 29.76
C GLY A 17 -4.98 7.00 29.26
N LYS A 18 -3.77 7.59 29.29
CA LYS A 18 -3.53 8.82 28.53
C LYS A 18 -3.44 8.49 27.05
N SER A 19 -4.29 9.15 26.25
CA SER A 19 -4.18 9.34 24.80
C SER A 19 -2.76 9.14 24.29
N GLY A 20 -2.57 8.21 23.35
CA GLY A 20 -1.26 7.96 22.75
C GLY A 20 -0.70 9.26 22.18
N ALA A 21 0.60 9.49 22.37
CA ALA A 21 1.27 10.71 21.91
C ALA A 21 1.10 10.97 20.39
N ASN A 22 0.70 9.95 19.64
CA ASN A 22 0.55 10.01 18.19
C ASN A 22 -0.92 10.07 17.71
N GLN A 23 -1.86 10.36 18.61
CA GLN A 23 -3.29 10.56 18.29
C GLN A 23 -3.61 12.03 18.05
N VAL A 24 -4.56 12.28 17.15
CA VAL A 24 -5.09 13.62 16.87
C VAL A 24 -6.01 14.04 18.02
N ASN A 25 -5.88 15.29 18.45
CA ASN A 25 -6.79 15.92 19.41
C ASN A 25 -7.27 17.30 18.93
N GLU A 26 -6.75 17.74 17.79
CA GLU A 26 -7.06 18.99 17.14
C GLU A 26 -8.49 19.00 16.58
N LYS A 27 -9.08 20.19 16.50
CA LYS A 27 -10.42 20.36 15.91
C LYS A 27 -10.42 20.11 14.41
N ASN A 28 -9.34 20.44 13.72
CA ASN A 28 -9.19 20.21 12.28
C ASN A 28 -7.90 19.44 12.03
N VAL A 29 -7.94 18.44 11.16
CA VAL A 29 -6.78 17.65 10.74
C VAL A 29 -6.69 17.62 9.21
N SER A 30 -5.49 17.89 8.70
CA SER A 30 -5.13 17.72 7.28
C SER A 30 -3.94 16.77 7.20
N PHE A 31 -3.87 15.84 6.25
CA PHE A 31 -2.82 14.82 6.23
C PHE A 31 -1.40 15.42 6.14
N ILE A 32 -1.13 16.24 5.13
CA ILE A 32 0.20 16.81 4.89
C ILE A 32 0.56 17.82 5.99
N LYS A 33 -0.38 18.65 6.44
CA LYS A 33 -0.17 19.58 7.56
C LYS A 33 0.10 18.86 8.87
N ASP A 34 -0.67 17.84 9.22
CA ASP A 34 -0.45 17.02 10.43
C ASP A 34 0.90 16.31 10.35
N ALA A 35 1.27 15.80 9.17
CA ALA A 35 2.58 15.20 8.94
C ALA A 35 3.76 16.18 9.15
N GLN A 36 3.56 17.50 9.04
CA GLN A 36 4.60 18.50 9.36
C GLN A 36 4.92 18.59 10.85
N SER A 37 4.06 18.04 11.71
CA SER A 37 4.24 18.07 13.17
C SER A 37 5.57 17.46 13.59
N SER A 38 6.16 18.03 14.65
CA SER A 38 7.30 17.42 15.33
C SER A 38 6.90 16.23 16.19
N ASN A 39 5.61 16.08 16.50
CA ASN A 39 5.06 14.87 17.10
C ASN A 39 4.87 13.82 16.01
N GLN A 40 5.14 12.57 16.36
CA GLN A 40 4.86 11.46 15.47
C GLN A 40 3.34 11.27 15.35
N ARG A 41 2.87 10.84 14.18
CA ARG A 41 1.46 10.55 13.90
C ARG A 41 1.38 9.22 13.15
N ILE A 42 0.33 8.44 13.40
CA ILE A 42 0.12 7.14 12.73
C ILE A 42 -1.16 7.23 11.92
N TRP A 43 -1.00 7.00 10.62
CA TRP A 43 -2.07 6.94 9.65
C TRP A 43 -2.18 5.52 9.09
N TYR A 44 -3.40 5.06 8.87
CA TYR A 44 -3.74 3.72 8.42
C TYR A 44 -4.36 3.84 7.03
N MET A 45 -3.70 3.25 6.03
CA MET A 45 -4.32 3.01 4.74
C MET A 45 -5.12 1.71 4.84
N VAL A 46 -6.42 1.79 4.60
CA VAL A 46 -7.34 0.68 4.77
C VAL A 46 -8.18 0.46 3.53
N GLU A 47 -8.54 -0.78 3.27
CA GLU A 47 -9.40 -1.17 2.16
C GLU A 47 -10.63 -1.91 2.70
N SER A 48 -11.81 -1.50 2.26
CA SER A 48 -13.05 -2.23 2.54
C SER A 48 -13.28 -3.32 1.49
N ASP A 49 -13.81 -4.47 1.91
CA ASP A 49 -14.27 -5.48 0.98
C ASP A 49 -15.45 -4.92 0.16
N SER A 50 -15.37 -5.09 -1.16
CA SER A 50 -16.19 -4.39 -2.14
C SER A 50 -17.67 -4.80 -2.06
N THR A 51 -18.47 -4.10 -1.27
CA THR A 51 -19.92 -4.02 -1.40
C THR A 51 -20.37 -2.62 -1.01
N SER A 52 -20.42 -1.71 -1.99
CA SER A 52 -21.15 -0.41 -2.12
C SER A 52 -21.33 0.57 -0.96
N ASP A 53 -21.07 0.22 0.30
CA ASP A 53 -21.59 0.95 1.45
C ASP A 53 -20.48 1.71 2.19
N TYR A 54 -19.26 1.67 1.65
CA TYR A 54 -18.05 2.29 2.20
C TYR A 54 -17.73 1.89 3.65
N GLU A 55 -18.43 0.90 4.22
CA GLU A 55 -18.52 0.71 5.67
C GLU A 55 -17.19 0.25 6.27
N LEU A 56 -16.64 1.08 7.16
CA LEU A 56 -15.51 0.70 8.00
C LEU A 56 -16.01 -0.19 9.14
N SER A 57 -15.34 -1.31 9.33
CA SER A 57 -15.61 -2.25 10.40
C SER A 57 -14.32 -2.68 11.08
N LYS A 58 -14.46 -3.48 12.14
CA LYS A 58 -13.31 -4.14 12.78
C LYS A 58 -12.53 -5.06 11.81
N ASP A 59 -13.17 -5.53 10.75
CA ASP A 59 -12.59 -6.46 9.79
C ASP A 59 -11.99 -5.76 8.56
N THR A 60 -12.17 -4.44 8.42
CA THR A 60 -11.54 -3.65 7.35
C THR A 60 -10.03 -3.87 7.35
N HIS A 61 -9.50 -4.19 6.18
CA HIS A 61 -8.10 -4.57 5.99
C HIS A 61 -7.20 -3.35 6.02
N ILE A 62 -6.09 -3.43 6.74
CA ILE A 62 -5.05 -2.40 6.73
C ILE A 62 -4.01 -2.83 5.71
N THR A 63 -3.85 -2.07 4.63
CA THR A 63 -2.86 -2.36 3.58
C THR A 63 -1.53 -1.68 3.84
N GLN A 64 -1.54 -0.51 4.48
CA GLN A 64 -0.32 0.19 4.87
C GLN A 64 -0.47 0.94 6.20
N ILE A 65 0.63 1.07 6.92
CA ILE A 65 0.75 1.97 8.08
C ILE A 65 1.78 3.04 7.76
N LEU A 66 1.37 4.30 7.81
CA LEU A 66 2.20 5.47 7.56
C LEU A 66 2.51 6.15 8.90
N VAL A 67 3.79 6.19 9.26
CA VAL A 67 4.27 6.91 10.44
C VAL A 67 4.86 8.24 10.01
N THR A 68 4.18 9.34 10.31
CA THR A 68 4.55 10.68 9.87
C THR A 68 5.21 11.50 10.97
N LYS A 69 6.20 12.31 10.59
CA LYS A 69 6.92 13.24 11.47
C LYS A 69 7.77 14.20 10.63
N ASN A 70 7.75 15.49 10.94
CA ASN A 70 8.58 16.52 10.29
C ASN A 70 8.47 16.52 8.75
N GLY A 71 7.25 16.37 8.23
CA GLY A 71 6.94 16.36 6.80
C GLY A 71 7.38 15.09 6.06
N LYS A 72 7.76 14.04 6.80
CA LYS A 72 8.19 12.76 6.23
C LYS A 72 7.29 11.63 6.70
N ALA A 73 7.15 10.58 5.88
CA ALA A 73 6.51 9.33 6.24
C ALA A 73 7.49 8.16 6.17
N THR A 74 7.39 7.27 7.15
CA THR A 74 7.87 5.89 7.04
C THR A 74 6.67 5.00 6.77
N VAL A 75 6.66 4.34 5.60
CA VAL A 75 5.53 3.51 5.15
C VAL A 75 5.86 2.04 5.36
N TYR A 76 4.98 1.32 6.05
CA TYR A 76 5.06 -0.12 6.27
C TYR A 76 3.95 -0.80 5.46
N ASN A 77 4.29 -1.78 4.63
CA ASN A 77 3.33 -2.53 3.80
C ASN A 77 2.82 -3.74 4.61
N MET A 78 1.54 -4.05 4.48
CA MET A 78 0.92 -5.14 5.22
C MET A 78 0.62 -6.32 4.28
N PRO A 79 0.70 -7.57 4.76
CA PRO A 79 0.26 -8.75 4.00
C PRO A 79 -1.24 -8.67 3.67
N ASP A 80 -1.59 -9.00 2.43
CA ASP A 80 -2.96 -8.92 1.94
C ASP A 80 -3.93 -9.74 2.79
N ASN A 81 -5.07 -9.12 3.12
CA ASN A 81 -6.26 -9.70 3.73
C ASN A 81 -6.10 -10.40 5.11
N ASN A 82 -4.92 -10.35 5.73
CA ASN A 82 -4.64 -11.02 7.02
C ASN A 82 -4.29 -10.05 8.16
N PHE A 83 -4.50 -8.75 7.95
CA PHE A 83 -4.27 -7.72 8.96
C PHE A 83 -5.34 -6.64 8.86
N SER A 84 -6.00 -6.36 9.99
CA SER A 84 -7.24 -5.59 10.04
C SER A 84 -7.27 -4.59 11.20
N MET A 85 -8.28 -3.72 11.22
CA MET A 85 -8.52 -2.78 12.32
C MET A 85 -8.66 -3.48 13.69
N ARG A 86 -9.19 -4.70 13.73
CA ARG A 86 -9.25 -5.53 14.95
C ARG A 86 -7.87 -5.81 15.52
N ASP A 87 -6.88 -6.02 14.66
CA ASP A 87 -5.53 -6.42 15.06
C ASP A 87 -4.74 -5.29 15.71
N ILE A 88 -5.17 -4.04 15.56
CA ILE A 88 -4.55 -2.86 16.21
C ILE A 88 -5.36 -2.32 17.39
N ASN A 89 -6.60 -2.78 17.58
CA ASN A 89 -7.49 -2.26 18.61
C ASN A 89 -6.92 -2.43 20.02
N GLY A 90 -6.97 -1.35 20.82
CA GLY A 90 -6.49 -1.35 22.19
C GLY A 90 -4.96 -1.45 22.35
N LYS A 91 -4.21 -1.42 21.24
CA LYS A 91 -2.74 -1.39 21.29
C LYS A 91 -2.23 0.04 21.47
N SER A 92 -1.09 0.15 22.14
CA SER A 92 -0.34 1.41 22.16
C SER A 92 0.32 1.67 20.81
N ASP A 93 0.68 2.92 20.56
CA ASP A 93 1.36 3.32 19.32
C ASP A 93 2.69 2.54 19.12
N ASP A 94 3.45 2.29 20.19
CA ASP A 94 4.69 1.49 20.15
C ASP A 94 4.43 0.03 19.78
N GLN A 95 3.32 -0.54 20.27
CA GLN A 95 2.91 -1.89 19.91
C GLN A 95 2.48 -1.94 18.43
N VAL A 96 1.71 -0.95 17.96
CA VAL A 96 1.34 -0.83 16.55
C VAL A 96 2.59 -0.72 15.67
N LEU A 97 3.56 0.11 16.04
CA LEU A 97 4.81 0.25 15.28
C LEU A 97 5.63 -1.05 15.24
N THR A 98 5.70 -1.77 16.35
CA THR A 98 6.39 -3.07 16.42
C THR A 98 5.72 -4.08 15.49
N ILE A 99 4.38 -4.10 15.46
CA ILE A 99 3.61 -4.95 14.56
C ILE A 99 3.84 -4.54 13.11
N ALA A 100 3.78 -3.24 12.79
CA ALA A 100 3.98 -2.73 11.44
C ALA A 100 5.35 -3.13 10.88
N GLN A 101 6.42 -3.00 11.67
CA GLN A 101 7.77 -3.41 11.27
C GLN A 101 7.89 -4.92 11.04
N LYS A 102 7.19 -5.72 11.85
CA LYS A 102 7.16 -7.18 11.68
C LYS A 102 6.39 -7.55 10.41
N LYS A 103 5.21 -6.95 10.22
CA LYS A 103 4.32 -7.22 9.09
C LYS A 103 4.89 -6.77 7.76
N ASP A 104 5.63 -5.67 7.71
CA ASP A 104 6.35 -5.22 6.50
C ASP A 104 7.44 -6.21 6.07
N ARG A 105 8.16 -6.78 7.03
CA ARG A 105 9.11 -7.85 6.76
C ARG A 105 8.41 -9.13 6.28
N GLU A 106 7.29 -9.50 6.90
CA GLU A 106 6.46 -10.64 6.49
C GLU A 106 5.92 -10.44 5.07
N TYR A 107 5.37 -9.25 4.75
CA TYR A 107 4.92 -8.88 3.41
C TYR A 107 6.02 -9.11 2.38
N TYR A 108 7.22 -8.58 2.62
CA TYR A 108 8.32 -8.80 1.71
C TYR A 108 8.65 -10.30 1.58
N LYS A 109 8.76 -11.03 2.70
CA LYS A 109 9.18 -12.43 2.67
C LYS A 109 8.16 -13.35 1.99
N ASP A 110 6.88 -13.09 2.19
CA ASP A 110 5.81 -14.00 1.81
C ASP A 110 5.19 -13.64 0.45
N PHE A 111 5.25 -12.36 0.05
CA PHE A 111 4.66 -11.89 -1.22
C PHE A 111 5.69 -11.43 -2.24
N ILE A 112 6.78 -10.79 -1.82
CA ILE A 112 7.76 -10.17 -2.72
C ILE A 112 8.91 -11.13 -3.08
N ASP A 113 9.56 -11.72 -2.07
CA ASP A 113 10.72 -12.59 -2.25
C ASP A 113 10.40 -13.84 -3.09
N PRO A 114 9.23 -14.52 -2.93
CA PRO A 114 8.89 -15.69 -3.73
C PRO A 114 8.70 -15.39 -5.21
N GLN A 115 8.45 -14.13 -5.59
CA GLN A 115 8.37 -13.75 -7.01
C GLN A 115 9.72 -13.88 -7.70
N LYS A 116 10.84 -13.80 -6.97
CA LYS A 116 12.16 -14.12 -7.52
C LYS A 116 12.14 -15.53 -8.09
N ASP A 117 11.68 -16.50 -7.30
CA ASP A 117 11.61 -17.89 -7.72
C ASP A 117 10.64 -18.08 -8.90
N ILE A 118 9.51 -17.37 -8.94
CA ILE A 118 8.55 -17.45 -10.04
C ILE A 118 9.12 -16.86 -11.34
N LEU A 119 9.72 -15.67 -11.26
CA LEU A 119 10.40 -15.00 -12.39
C LEU A 119 11.55 -15.84 -12.95
N ILE A 120 12.34 -16.46 -12.08
CA ILE A 120 13.58 -17.16 -12.46
C ILE A 120 13.30 -18.59 -12.91
N LYS A 121 12.45 -19.35 -12.19
CA LYS A 121 12.36 -20.80 -12.42
C LYS A 121 11.81 -21.15 -13.79
N SER A 122 11.19 -20.19 -14.49
CA SER A 122 10.54 -20.40 -15.79
C SER A 122 9.52 -21.55 -15.79
N SER A 123 9.25 -22.17 -14.65
CA SER A 123 8.49 -23.42 -14.51
C SER A 123 7.01 -23.16 -14.76
N TYR A 124 6.53 -21.98 -14.35
CA TYR A 124 5.22 -21.49 -14.74
C TYR A 124 5.11 -21.38 -16.28
N ILE A 125 6.02 -20.67 -16.93
CA ILE A 125 6.04 -20.50 -18.40
C ILE A 125 6.23 -21.85 -19.12
N GLN A 126 7.09 -22.73 -18.61
CA GLN A 126 7.28 -24.09 -19.14
C GLN A 126 5.99 -24.93 -19.03
N ASN A 127 5.25 -24.81 -17.93
CA ASN A 127 3.95 -25.47 -17.77
C ASN A 127 2.91 -24.91 -18.74
N VAL A 128 2.87 -23.58 -18.91
CA VAL A 128 1.99 -22.92 -19.88
C VAL A 128 2.32 -23.34 -21.32
N ILE A 129 3.61 -23.40 -21.69
CA ILE A 129 4.07 -23.95 -22.98
C ILE A 129 3.59 -25.39 -23.14
N LYS A 130 3.83 -26.26 -22.15
CA LYS A 130 3.44 -27.68 -22.21
C LYS A 130 1.93 -27.86 -22.40
N ASN A 131 1.11 -27.08 -21.70
CA ASN A 131 -0.34 -27.11 -21.83
C ASN A 131 -0.77 -26.60 -23.21
N THR A 132 -0.21 -25.48 -23.66
CA THR A 132 -0.51 -24.89 -24.99
C THR A 132 -0.07 -25.81 -26.14
N GLU A 133 1.06 -26.52 -26.01
CA GLU A 133 1.48 -27.55 -26.96
C GLU A 133 0.51 -28.73 -27.02
N SER A 134 -0.05 -29.13 -25.88
CA SER A 134 -1.06 -30.19 -25.81
C SER A 134 -2.34 -29.76 -26.54
N ASP A 135 -2.81 -28.53 -26.29
CA ASP A 135 -3.97 -27.95 -26.97
C ASP A 135 -3.72 -27.84 -28.48
N TYR A 136 -2.56 -27.33 -28.88
CA TYR A 136 -2.16 -27.27 -30.29
C TYR A 136 -2.19 -28.64 -30.97
N LYS A 137 -1.59 -29.68 -30.35
CA LYS A 137 -1.59 -31.06 -30.86
C LYS A 137 -2.98 -31.67 -30.93
N HIS A 138 -3.87 -31.31 -30.01
CA HIS A 138 -5.27 -31.73 -30.04
C HIS A 138 -5.97 -31.13 -31.26
N TYR A 139 -5.87 -29.81 -31.47
CA TYR A 139 -6.50 -29.14 -32.60
C TYR A 139 -5.91 -29.52 -33.97
N GLU A 140 -4.61 -29.81 -34.04
CA GLU A 140 -3.95 -30.32 -35.26
C GLU A 140 -4.58 -31.64 -35.74
N LYS A 141 -5.00 -32.51 -34.80
CA LYS A 141 -5.63 -33.80 -35.09
C LYS A 141 -7.14 -33.71 -35.32
N HIS A 142 -7.74 -32.58 -34.98
CA HIS A 142 -9.17 -32.32 -35.11
C HIS A 142 -9.40 -30.99 -35.85
N PRO A 143 -9.04 -30.91 -37.15
CA PRO A 143 -9.13 -29.67 -37.92
C PRO A 143 -10.56 -29.14 -38.05
N ASP A 144 -11.55 -30.00 -37.82
CA ASP A 144 -12.99 -29.71 -37.83
C ASP A 144 -13.42 -28.89 -36.60
N TYR A 145 -12.62 -28.92 -35.53
CA TYR A 145 -12.80 -28.10 -34.33
C TYR A 145 -12.28 -26.69 -34.61
N LEU A 146 -13.19 -25.79 -35.00
CA LEU A 146 -13.01 -24.33 -35.14
C LEU A 146 -11.58 -23.89 -35.55
N GLY A 147 -11.21 -23.92 -36.83
CA GLY A 147 -9.85 -23.56 -37.30
C GLY A 147 -9.27 -22.21 -36.79
N ALA A 148 -10.08 -21.30 -36.26
CA ALA A 148 -9.62 -20.11 -35.52
C ALA A 148 -8.85 -20.46 -34.22
N THR A 149 -9.30 -21.45 -33.44
CA THR A 149 -8.65 -21.86 -32.18
C THR A 149 -7.29 -22.51 -32.40
N HIS A 150 -7.12 -23.24 -33.51
CA HIS A 150 -5.83 -23.80 -33.91
C HIS A 150 -4.79 -22.71 -34.19
N LYS A 151 -5.16 -21.69 -34.99
CA LYS A 151 -4.27 -20.57 -35.32
C LYS A 151 -3.93 -19.72 -34.09
N GLU A 152 -4.90 -19.49 -33.20
CA GLU A 152 -4.70 -18.77 -31.94
C GLU A 152 -3.78 -19.52 -30.98
N SER A 153 -3.93 -20.85 -30.86
CA SER A 153 -3.07 -21.68 -30.01
C SER A 153 -1.62 -21.69 -30.50
N LEU A 154 -1.40 -21.79 -31.82
CA LEU A 154 -0.06 -21.71 -32.40
C LEU A 154 0.60 -20.33 -32.17
N LYS A 155 -0.19 -19.25 -32.29
CA LYS A 155 0.28 -17.90 -32.01
C LYS A 155 0.72 -17.76 -30.55
N LYS A 156 -0.13 -18.16 -29.59
CA LYS A 156 0.19 -18.16 -28.16
C LYS A 156 1.44 -18.99 -27.83
N LEU A 157 1.58 -20.18 -28.44
CA LEU A 157 2.75 -21.04 -28.23
C LEU A 157 4.06 -20.32 -28.61
N ARG A 158 4.08 -19.61 -29.75
CA ARG A 158 5.25 -18.84 -30.18
C ARG A 158 5.54 -17.68 -29.21
N GLU A 159 4.51 -16.96 -28.78
CA GLU A 159 4.64 -15.87 -27.80
C GLU A 159 5.30 -16.38 -26.49
N TYR A 160 4.82 -17.49 -25.92
CA TYR A 160 5.43 -18.05 -24.71
C TYR A 160 6.86 -18.58 -24.92
N GLN A 161 7.19 -19.08 -26.11
CA GLN A 161 8.56 -19.52 -26.44
C GLN A 161 9.53 -18.33 -26.54
N ASP A 162 9.09 -17.22 -27.13
CA ASP A 162 9.85 -15.98 -27.21
C ASP A 162 10.08 -15.40 -25.80
N ASP A 163 9.03 -15.37 -24.96
CA ASP A 163 9.10 -14.95 -23.56
C ASP A 163 10.10 -15.77 -22.75
N LEU A 164 10.04 -17.10 -22.88
CA LEU A 164 10.99 -18.00 -22.20
C LEU A 164 12.44 -17.75 -22.65
N THR A 165 12.64 -17.51 -23.95
CA THR A 165 13.96 -17.21 -24.51
C THR A 165 14.50 -15.90 -23.98
N TYR A 166 13.66 -14.86 -23.94
CA TYR A 166 14.02 -13.56 -23.39
C TYR A 166 14.41 -13.66 -21.90
N LEU A 167 13.61 -14.33 -21.08
CA LEU A 167 13.89 -14.49 -19.65
C LEU A 167 15.22 -15.21 -19.40
N LYS A 168 15.50 -16.30 -20.12
CA LYS A 168 16.78 -17.02 -20.01
C LYS A 168 17.97 -16.16 -20.42
N ALA A 169 17.84 -15.38 -21.49
CA ALA A 169 18.91 -14.50 -21.97
C ALA A 169 19.19 -13.32 -21.02
N ASN A 170 18.19 -12.91 -20.22
CA ASN A 170 18.25 -11.70 -19.39
C ASN A 170 18.19 -11.98 -17.87
N GLU A 171 18.28 -13.24 -17.44
CA GLU A 171 18.08 -13.69 -16.05
C GLU A 171 18.89 -12.85 -15.04
N ALA A 172 20.19 -12.68 -15.29
CA ALA A 172 21.07 -11.92 -14.39
C ALA A 172 20.68 -10.44 -14.27
N SER A 173 20.19 -9.83 -15.35
CA SER A 173 19.74 -8.43 -15.36
C SER A 173 18.42 -8.28 -14.60
N ILE A 174 17.48 -9.20 -14.84
CA ILE A 174 16.19 -9.24 -14.14
C ILE A 174 16.43 -9.42 -12.64
N LEU A 175 17.26 -10.40 -12.25
CA LEU A 175 17.62 -10.68 -10.86
C LEU A 175 18.26 -9.52 -10.13
N LYS A 176 19.14 -8.79 -10.81
CA LYS A 176 19.80 -7.60 -10.25
C LYS A 176 18.80 -6.50 -9.90
N ASN A 177 17.69 -6.42 -10.63
CA ASN A 177 16.70 -5.36 -10.48
C ASN A 177 15.60 -5.70 -9.46
N ILE A 178 15.52 -6.95 -8.97
CA ILE A 178 14.56 -7.30 -7.92
C ILE A 178 15.05 -6.69 -6.60
N PRO A 179 14.27 -5.81 -5.96
CA PRO A 179 14.65 -5.16 -4.71
C PRO A 179 14.91 -6.20 -3.62
N LYS A 180 15.96 -5.96 -2.83
CA LYS A 180 16.16 -6.64 -1.56
C LYS A 180 15.29 -5.98 -0.49
N TYR A 181 14.99 -6.72 0.57
CA TYR A 181 14.33 -6.13 1.72
C TYR A 181 15.22 -5.07 2.33
N GLU A 182 14.68 -3.87 2.45
CA GLU A 182 15.29 -2.77 3.19
C GLU A 182 14.26 -2.29 4.20
N LYS A 183 14.70 -2.09 5.45
CA LYS A 183 13.82 -1.52 6.47
C LYS A 183 13.31 -0.15 5.97
N PRO A 184 12.00 0.13 6.03
CA PRO A 184 11.47 1.42 5.63
C PRO A 184 12.16 2.58 6.34
N THR A 185 12.45 3.63 5.58
CA THR A 185 13.09 4.86 6.07
C THR A 185 12.19 6.07 5.79
N PRO A 186 12.26 7.13 6.63
CA PRO A 186 11.46 8.32 6.40
C PRO A 186 11.75 8.97 5.04
N LYS A 187 10.71 9.17 4.23
CA LYS A 187 10.77 9.89 2.95
C LYS A 187 9.84 11.10 2.98
N LEU A 188 10.19 12.13 2.20
CA LEU A 188 9.37 13.33 2.10
C LEU A 188 7.98 12.98 1.56
N LEU A 189 6.94 13.51 2.18
CA LEU A 189 5.58 13.48 1.65
C LEU A 189 5.34 14.70 0.79
N ASN A 190 4.60 14.52 -0.30
CA ASN A 190 4.07 15.61 -1.09
C ASN A 190 2.62 15.29 -1.45
N ALA A 191 1.81 16.32 -1.62
CA ALA A 191 0.49 16.18 -2.21
C ALA A 191 0.29 17.15 -3.36
N LYS A 192 -0.57 16.77 -4.30
CA LYS A 192 -1.17 17.69 -5.25
C LYS A 192 -2.62 17.93 -4.87
N VAL A 193 -3.09 19.15 -5.06
CA VAL A 193 -4.48 19.49 -4.80
C VAL A 193 -5.10 20.10 -6.04
N LYS A 194 -6.39 19.84 -6.24
CA LYS A 194 -7.19 20.56 -7.23
C LYS A 194 -8.11 21.51 -6.49
N THR A 195 -8.22 22.72 -7.03
CA THR A 195 -9.09 23.76 -6.49
C THR A 195 -10.33 23.93 -7.37
N ASP A 196 -11.35 24.59 -6.85
CA ASP A 196 -12.54 25.00 -7.61
C ASP A 196 -12.28 26.15 -8.62
N ASN A 197 -11.01 26.38 -8.99
CA ASN A 197 -10.49 27.53 -9.75
C ASN A 197 -10.48 28.86 -8.99
N SER A 198 -10.96 28.93 -7.75
CA SER A 198 -10.79 30.11 -6.89
C SER A 198 -9.44 30.11 -6.15
N GLY A 199 -8.76 28.97 -6.10
CA GLY A 199 -7.55 28.76 -5.30
C GLY A 199 -7.81 28.64 -3.79
N ASN A 200 -9.05 28.84 -3.33
CA ASN A 200 -9.38 28.92 -1.90
C ASN A 200 -9.98 27.62 -1.35
N ASP A 201 -10.71 26.89 -2.19
CA ASP A 201 -11.40 25.66 -1.82
C ASP A 201 -10.82 24.48 -2.59
N VAL A 202 -10.25 23.55 -1.82
CA VAL A 202 -9.70 22.29 -2.33
C VAL A 202 -10.81 21.25 -2.30
N ASN A 203 -11.06 20.61 -3.44
CA ASN A 203 -12.06 19.56 -3.58
C ASN A 203 -11.43 18.17 -3.80
N TYR A 204 -10.10 18.12 -3.85
CA TYR A 204 -9.33 16.96 -4.29
C TYR A 204 -7.92 17.03 -3.73
N GLU A 205 -7.43 15.93 -3.18
CA GLU A 205 -6.05 15.78 -2.72
C GLU A 205 -5.46 14.43 -3.15
N ASP A 206 -4.35 14.51 -3.87
CA ASP A 206 -3.52 13.40 -4.32
C ASP A 206 -2.26 13.31 -3.47
N ILE A 207 -2.24 12.31 -2.59
CA ILE A 207 -1.11 12.04 -1.73
C ILE A 207 -0.15 11.10 -2.44
N THR A 208 1.12 11.51 -2.56
CA THR A 208 2.18 10.66 -3.08
C THR A 208 3.01 10.08 -1.93
N HIS A 209 3.06 8.75 -1.83
CA HIS A 209 3.92 8.03 -0.90
C HIS A 209 4.57 6.80 -1.53
N ARG A 210 5.58 6.24 -0.85
CA ARG A 210 6.28 5.06 -1.34
C ARG A 210 5.49 3.80 -1.03
N ARG A 211 5.28 2.96 -2.04
CA ARG A 211 4.71 1.60 -1.93
C ARG A 211 5.70 0.59 -2.48
N LEU A 212 5.72 -0.59 -1.89
CA LEU A 212 6.38 -1.76 -2.47
C LEU A 212 5.26 -2.67 -2.95
N GLU A 213 5.21 -2.94 -4.25
CA GLU A 213 4.23 -3.86 -4.82
C GLU A 213 4.87 -4.65 -5.95
N LEU A 214 4.13 -5.65 -6.40
CA LEU A 214 4.38 -6.33 -7.65
C LEU A 214 3.79 -5.46 -8.76
N GLU A 215 4.66 -4.78 -9.50
CA GLU A 215 4.22 -3.98 -10.63
C GLU A 215 4.54 -4.73 -11.93
N THR A 216 3.56 -4.78 -12.83
CA THR A 216 3.86 -5.04 -14.23
C THR A 216 4.55 -3.80 -14.79
N ASP A 217 5.85 -3.63 -14.52
CA ASP A 217 6.63 -2.64 -15.27
C ASP A 217 6.78 -3.17 -16.70
N SER A 218 5.69 -2.99 -17.45
CA SER A 218 5.57 -3.33 -18.84
C SER A 218 6.68 -2.66 -19.62
N ALA A 219 7.31 -1.58 -19.13
CA ALA A 219 8.43 -0.95 -19.81
C ALA A 219 9.77 -1.69 -19.68
N LYS A 220 9.99 -2.44 -18.59
CA LYS A 220 11.18 -3.28 -18.39
C LYS A 220 11.00 -4.71 -18.89
N LEU A 221 9.75 -5.17 -19.02
CA LEU A 221 9.38 -6.50 -19.49
C LEU A 221 8.46 -6.45 -20.73
N LYS A 222 8.62 -5.43 -21.60
CA LYS A 222 7.77 -5.15 -22.80
C LYS A 222 7.51 -6.34 -23.71
N HIS A 223 8.40 -7.33 -23.67
CA HIS A 223 8.31 -8.51 -24.50
C HIS A 223 7.30 -9.54 -23.97
N LEU A 224 6.99 -9.55 -22.67
CA LEU A 224 6.04 -10.49 -22.06
C LEU A 224 4.60 -10.08 -22.39
N HIS A 225 3.90 -10.89 -23.17
CA HIS A 225 2.54 -10.60 -23.65
C HIS A 225 1.49 -10.67 -22.51
N TRP A 226 0.39 -9.93 -22.70
CA TRP A 226 -0.59 -9.52 -21.67
C TRP A 226 -1.38 -10.62 -20.95
N VAL A 227 -1.28 -11.89 -21.34
CA VAL A 227 -2.25 -12.91 -20.88
C VAL A 227 -1.83 -13.58 -19.57
N ASP A 228 -0.55 -13.54 -19.20
CA ASP A 228 -0.05 -14.08 -17.92
C ASP A 228 1.11 -13.21 -17.38
N ARG A 229 0.78 -11.99 -16.96
CA ARG A 229 1.74 -10.98 -16.49
C ARG A 229 2.68 -11.56 -15.42
N VAL A 230 3.97 -11.52 -15.69
CA VAL A 230 4.98 -11.79 -14.66
C VAL A 230 5.29 -10.46 -13.97
N ASP A 231 4.73 -10.26 -12.79
CA ASP A 231 4.95 -9.03 -12.05
C ASP A 231 6.34 -9.02 -11.40
N ALA A 232 7.02 -7.88 -11.50
CA ALA A 232 8.32 -7.67 -10.89
C ALA A 232 8.16 -6.79 -9.65
N PRO A 233 8.74 -7.19 -8.50
CA PRO A 233 8.69 -6.34 -7.33
C PRO A 233 9.36 -4.99 -7.61
N THR A 234 8.65 -3.90 -7.36
CA THR A 234 9.12 -2.54 -7.61
C THR A 234 8.76 -1.62 -6.46
N TYR A 235 9.70 -0.77 -6.06
CA TYR A 235 9.37 0.39 -5.26
C TYR A 235 8.97 1.52 -6.18
N TYR A 236 7.77 2.05 -6.00
CA TYR A 236 7.29 3.19 -6.77
C TYR A 236 6.62 4.21 -5.85
N ASN A 237 6.45 5.40 -6.40
CA ASN A 237 5.68 6.46 -5.77
C ASN A 237 4.23 6.23 -6.14
N PHE A 238 3.46 5.67 -5.22
CA PHE A 238 2.03 5.50 -5.38
C PHE A 238 1.37 6.85 -5.17
N THR A 239 0.55 7.24 -6.13
CA THR A 239 -0.35 8.39 -6.03
C THR A 239 -1.75 7.82 -6.21
N MET A 240 -2.63 8.04 -5.24
CA MET A 240 -4.02 7.58 -5.37
C MET A 240 -4.66 8.38 -6.48
N THR A 241 -5.05 7.74 -7.59
CA THR A 241 -5.81 8.40 -8.66
C THR A 241 -7.27 8.55 -8.23
N ASP A 242 -7.98 9.52 -8.81
CA ASP A 242 -9.39 9.84 -8.53
C ASP A 242 -9.65 10.58 -7.19
N GLY A 243 -8.58 10.90 -6.46
CA GLY A 243 -8.60 11.80 -5.31
C GLY A 243 -9.31 11.27 -4.08
N PHE A 244 -8.88 11.74 -2.93
CA PHE A 244 -9.63 11.54 -1.71
C PHE A 244 -10.91 12.40 -1.69
N GLN A 245 -11.91 11.91 -0.97
CA GLN A 245 -13.19 12.54 -0.61
C GLN A 245 -13.36 12.56 0.90
N LEU A 246 -14.14 13.51 1.39
CA LEU A 246 -14.39 13.76 2.81
C LEU A 246 -15.60 12.95 3.34
N ILE A 247 -15.58 11.62 3.15
CA ILE A 247 -16.65 10.72 3.65
C ILE A 247 -16.48 10.43 5.15
N TYR A 248 -15.23 10.23 5.60
CA TYR A 248 -14.88 10.06 7.02
C TYR A 248 -14.30 11.33 7.64
N ASP A 249 -14.83 12.48 7.22
CA ASP A 249 -14.46 13.81 7.71
C ASP A 249 -14.72 13.96 9.21
N LYS A 250 -15.68 13.21 9.76
CA LYS A 250 -15.97 13.17 11.20
C LYS A 250 -15.55 11.87 11.86
N PRO A 251 -15.28 11.88 13.18
CA PRO A 251 -14.90 10.70 13.93
C PRO A 251 -15.95 9.59 13.85
N VAL A 252 -15.53 8.44 13.35
CA VAL A 252 -16.27 7.18 13.37
C VAL A 252 -15.67 6.23 14.38
N LYS A 253 -16.52 5.48 15.07
CA LYS A 253 -16.08 4.52 16.08
C LYS A 253 -15.87 3.15 15.45
N ILE A 254 -14.66 2.62 15.60
CA ILE A 254 -14.32 1.25 15.23
C ILE A 254 -13.84 0.57 16.51
N LEU A 255 -14.60 -0.41 17.00
CA LEU A 255 -14.37 -1.06 18.29
C LEU A 255 -14.29 -0.04 19.45
N SER A 256 -13.16 0.05 20.16
CA SER A 256 -12.99 0.97 21.29
C SER A 256 -12.46 2.35 20.89
N ASP A 257 -12.01 2.52 19.64
CA ASP A 257 -11.27 3.69 19.19
C ASP A 257 -12.09 4.52 18.19
N MET A 258 -11.77 5.82 18.09
CA MET A 258 -12.37 6.73 17.12
C MET A 258 -11.34 7.09 16.04
N TYR A 259 -11.80 7.15 14.79
CA TYR A 259 -10.98 7.40 13.61
C TYR A 259 -11.61 8.47 12.73
N THR A 260 -10.80 9.27 12.07
CA THR A 260 -11.23 10.23 11.06
C THR A 260 -10.20 10.28 9.94
N GLY A 261 -10.58 10.77 8.77
CA GLY A 261 -9.66 10.98 7.67
C GLY A 261 -10.39 11.09 6.34
N TYR A 262 -9.88 10.37 5.35
CA TYR A 262 -10.24 10.52 3.96
C TYR A 262 -10.66 9.20 3.34
N THR A 263 -11.49 9.25 2.30
CA THR A 263 -11.92 8.08 1.53
C THR A 263 -11.74 8.35 0.05
N ASN A 264 -11.03 7.48 -0.65
CA ASN A 264 -10.98 7.46 -2.11
C ASN A 264 -11.97 6.36 -2.58
N PRO A 265 -13.19 6.73 -2.97
CA PRO A 265 -14.15 5.78 -3.51
C PRO A 265 -13.80 5.47 -4.96
N THR A 266 -13.58 4.19 -5.24
CA THR A 266 -13.41 3.69 -6.60
C THR A 266 -14.71 3.00 -7.05
N ASN A 267 -15.15 3.27 -8.27
CA ASN A 267 -16.43 2.75 -8.78
C ASN A 267 -16.39 1.23 -9.07
N ASP A 268 -15.19 0.66 -9.25
CA ASP A 268 -14.99 -0.72 -9.72
C ASP A 268 -14.00 -1.54 -8.86
N SER A 269 -13.56 -1.03 -7.70
CA SER A 269 -12.58 -1.73 -6.85
C SER A 269 -12.84 -1.52 -5.35
N LYS A 270 -11.93 -2.02 -4.50
CA LYS A 270 -11.99 -1.81 -3.04
C LYS A 270 -11.88 -0.32 -2.76
N THR A 271 -12.80 0.21 -1.95
CA THR A 271 -12.68 1.58 -1.45
C THR A 271 -11.48 1.67 -0.53
N THR A 272 -10.60 2.63 -0.80
CA THR A 272 -9.46 2.92 0.06
C THR A 272 -9.77 4.08 0.98
N SER A 273 -9.41 4.00 2.26
CA SER A 273 -9.47 5.13 3.19
C SER A 273 -8.13 5.35 3.88
N LEU A 274 -7.80 6.61 4.15
CA LEU A 274 -6.63 7.02 4.92
C LEU A 274 -7.11 7.61 6.25
N LEU A 275 -6.86 6.88 7.34
CA LEU A 275 -7.46 7.17 8.64
C LEU A 275 -6.40 7.45 9.70
N THR A 276 -6.71 8.30 10.67
CA THR A 276 -5.92 8.48 11.89
C THR A 276 -6.80 8.37 13.12
N LYS A 277 -6.21 7.93 14.24
CA LYS A 277 -6.92 7.83 15.51
C LYS A 277 -7.08 9.21 16.13
N THR A 278 -8.28 9.53 16.61
CA THR A 278 -8.59 10.79 17.30
C THR A 278 -9.19 10.55 18.67
N THR A 279 -8.85 11.40 19.64
CA THR A 279 -9.51 11.46 20.95
C THR A 279 -10.59 12.53 21.03
N ASN A 280 -10.63 13.42 20.04
CA ASN A 280 -11.60 14.50 19.98
C ASN A 280 -12.76 14.11 19.06
N LYS A 281 -13.94 13.96 19.66
CA LYS A 281 -15.19 13.61 18.95
C LYS A 281 -15.67 14.67 17.95
N ASP A 282 -15.14 15.89 18.07
CA ASP A 282 -15.49 17.04 17.25
C ASP A 282 -14.38 17.39 16.24
N THR A 283 -13.38 16.51 16.07
CA THR A 283 -12.39 16.64 15.00
C THR A 283 -13.08 16.64 13.63
N VAL A 284 -12.57 17.41 12.69
CA VAL A 284 -12.97 17.39 11.29
C VAL A 284 -11.73 17.19 10.43
N SER A 285 -11.73 16.20 9.55
CA SER A 285 -10.71 16.06 8.51
C SER A 285 -11.03 16.97 7.34
N ASP A 286 -10.00 17.60 6.78
CA ASP A 286 -10.10 18.53 5.67
C ASP A 286 -8.88 18.35 4.75
N PHE A 287 -8.99 18.73 3.48
CA PHE A 287 -7.85 18.67 2.58
C PHE A 287 -6.81 19.73 2.92
N ASP A 288 -5.55 19.44 2.60
CA ASP A 288 -4.53 20.46 2.67
C ASP A 288 -4.75 21.56 1.63
N LYS A 289 -4.30 22.78 1.96
CA LYS A 289 -4.44 23.97 1.10
C LYS A 289 -3.15 24.23 0.33
N LEU A 290 -3.21 25.00 -0.77
CA LEU A 290 -2.02 25.39 -1.54
C LEU A 290 -0.92 26.10 -0.73
N GLY A 291 -1.29 26.73 0.40
CA GLY A 291 -0.33 27.33 1.34
C GLY A 291 0.36 26.33 2.28
N THR A 292 -0.07 25.07 2.32
CA THR A 292 0.58 24.01 3.09
C THR A 292 1.92 23.67 2.44
N LYS A 293 2.98 23.60 3.25
CA LYS A 293 4.31 23.18 2.79
C LYS A 293 4.25 21.78 2.17
N HIS A 294 4.87 21.60 1.00
CA HIS A 294 4.87 20.35 0.22
C HIS A 294 3.53 19.99 -0.43
N VAL A 295 2.65 20.99 -0.57
CA VAL A 295 1.42 20.91 -1.38
C VAL A 295 1.57 21.82 -2.60
N SER A 296 1.15 21.32 -3.75
CA SER A 296 1.16 22.06 -5.02
C SER A 296 -0.14 21.86 -5.79
N GLU A 297 -0.43 22.73 -6.74
CA GLU A 297 -1.61 22.59 -7.60
C GLU A 297 -1.40 21.49 -8.66
N GLU A 298 -2.46 20.73 -8.94
CA GLU A 298 -2.53 19.85 -10.10
C GLU A 298 -2.76 20.68 -11.38
N ASN A 299 -1.91 20.51 -12.40
CA ASN A 299 -2.02 21.19 -13.69
C ASN A 299 -2.84 20.39 -14.70
#